data_AF-A0A1M3CH91-F1
#
_entry.id   AF-A0A1M3CH91-F1
#
_cell.length_a   1.000
_cell.length_b   1.000
_cell.length_c   1.000
_cell.angle_alpha   90.00
_cell.angle_beta   90.00
_cell.angle_gamma   90.00
#
_symmetry.space_group_name_H-M   'P 1'
#
loop_
_entity.id
_entity.type
_entity.pdbx_description
1 polymer ?
#
loop_
_entity_poly.entity_id
_entity_poly.type
_entity_poly.pdbx_seq_one_letter_code
_entity_poly.pdbx_strand_id
1 'polypeptide(L)'
;MDQGFVATQTLSIRKLMEKASNKPARQVISLRRVLDDIRSHRALFTRENYIAHDGLPYDPALPKQAHFDRIISRGSGVHTEWLETTGPRAWSTSELANAKFDQLSAVGPEARSRGDLIQNRIFDDIETMLTESGWENIVEFGNKFIAHAADAFSRSSLIDGQNGFSLDTLAKCHRGFAGQRRRYKVRSCGKVRTA
;
A
#
# COMPACT_ATOMS: atom_id res chain seq x y z
N MET A 1 -28.91 -5.79 8.42
CA MET A 1 -27.61 -5.10 8.46
C MET A 1 -27.86 -3.68 8.94
N ASP A 2 -27.04 -3.17 9.86
CA ASP A 2 -27.30 -1.91 10.56
C ASP A 2 -26.90 -0.69 9.69
N GLN A 3 -27.77 0.32 9.63
CA GLN A 3 -27.47 1.62 9.03
C GLN A 3 -26.27 2.28 9.70
N GLY A 4 -26.07 2.05 11.00
CA GLY A 4 -24.90 2.51 11.75
C GLY A 4 -23.58 1.97 11.20
N PHE A 5 -23.53 0.71 10.77
CA PHE A 5 -22.35 0.12 10.15
C PHE A 5 -21.99 0.80 8.83
N VAL A 6 -22.96 0.95 7.91
CA VAL A 6 -22.74 1.59 6.61
C VAL A 6 -22.32 3.05 6.78
N ALA A 7 -22.95 3.77 7.70
CA ALA A 7 -22.60 5.16 8.00
C ALA A 7 -21.17 5.28 8.54
N THR A 8 -20.77 4.40 9.47
CA THR A 8 -19.43 4.38 10.05
C THR A 8 -18.34 4.09 9.00
N GLN A 9 -18.57 3.10 8.13
CA GLN A 9 -17.62 2.76 7.07
C GLN A 9 -17.49 3.90 6.05
N THR A 10 -18.61 4.52 5.66
CA THR A 10 -18.62 5.66 4.74
C THR A 10 -17.84 6.84 5.30
N LEU A 11 -18.07 7.21 6.56
CA LEU A 11 -17.34 8.29 7.22
C LEU A 11 -15.84 7.97 7.37
N SER A 12 -15.50 6.71 7.65
CA SER A 12 -14.11 6.27 7.79
C SER A 12 -13.35 6.36 6.46
N ILE A 13 -13.94 5.88 5.36
CA ILE A 13 -13.36 5.98 4.01
C ILE A 13 -13.21 7.44 3.59
N ARG A 14 -14.22 8.28 3.88
CA ARG A 14 -14.14 9.72 3.61
C ARG A 14 -12.97 10.37 4.33
N LYS A 15 -12.79 10.10 5.63
CA LYS A 15 -11.65 10.63 6.41
C LYS A 15 -10.31 10.12 5.87
N LEU A 16 -10.25 8.85 5.46
CA LEU A 16 -9.04 8.26 4.89
C LEU A 16 -8.62 8.92 3.58
N MET A 17 -9.58 9.37 2.77
CA MET A 17 -9.36 9.98 1.45
C MET A 17 -9.41 11.52 1.45
N GLU A 18 -9.53 12.14 2.62
CA GLU A 18 -9.61 13.59 2.74
C GLU A 18 -8.31 14.25 2.26
N LYS A 19 -8.42 15.30 1.44
CA LYS A 19 -7.24 16.02 0.91
C LYS A 19 -6.63 16.90 2.00
N ALA A 20 -5.35 17.24 1.85
CA ALA A 20 -4.69 18.19 2.73
C ALA A 20 -5.45 19.53 2.76
N SER A 21 -5.57 20.13 3.94
CA SER A 21 -6.21 21.44 4.08
C SER A 21 -5.23 22.56 3.75
N ASN A 22 -5.70 23.63 3.12
CA ASN A 22 -4.87 24.84 2.96
C ASN A 22 -4.58 25.55 4.29
N LYS A 23 -5.26 25.15 5.39
CA LYS A 23 -5.08 25.73 6.73
C LYS A 23 -4.32 24.74 7.63
N PRO A 24 -3.13 25.09 8.14
CA PRO A 24 -2.33 24.20 9.00
C PRO A 24 -3.09 23.64 10.20
N ALA A 25 -3.92 24.45 10.87
CA ALA A 25 -4.70 24.04 12.03
C ALA A 25 -5.84 23.05 11.72
N ARG A 26 -6.19 22.86 10.44
CA ARG A 26 -7.26 21.93 9.98
C ARG A 26 -6.69 20.76 9.18
N GLN A 27 -5.40 20.54 9.31
CA GLN A 27 -4.72 19.47 8.63
C GLN A 27 -5.16 18.12 9.21
N VAL A 28 -5.48 17.18 8.32
CA VAL A 28 -5.82 15.80 8.67
C VAL A 28 -4.68 14.88 8.29
N ILE A 29 -4.48 13.79 9.04
CA ILE A 29 -3.56 12.71 8.67
C ILE A 29 -4.37 11.66 7.93
N SER A 30 -4.57 11.88 6.63
CA SER A 30 -5.28 10.97 5.73
C SER A 30 -4.29 10.15 4.90
N LEU A 31 -4.74 9.03 4.33
CA LEU A 31 -3.91 8.24 3.41
C LEU A 31 -3.50 9.07 2.20
N ARG A 32 -4.42 9.86 1.64
CA ARG A 32 -4.15 10.72 0.49
C ARG A 32 -3.01 11.69 0.79
N ARG A 33 -3.08 12.37 1.93
CA ARG A 33 -2.03 13.30 2.34
C ARG A 33 -0.69 12.61 2.57
N VAL A 34 -0.68 11.45 3.25
CA VAL A 34 0.58 10.72 3.47
C VAL A 34 1.24 10.36 2.15
N LEU A 35 0.46 9.91 1.15
CA LEU A 35 0.99 9.64 -0.19
C LEU A 35 1.52 10.89 -0.88
N ASP A 36 0.81 12.01 -0.78
CA ASP A 36 1.23 13.30 -1.35
C ASP A 36 2.52 13.83 -0.68
N ASP A 37 2.62 13.69 0.65
CA ASP A 37 3.80 14.09 1.44
C ASP A 37 5.01 13.22 1.09
N ILE A 38 4.84 11.89 0.99
CA ILE A 38 5.91 10.97 0.56
C ILE A 38 6.35 11.29 -0.87
N ARG A 39 5.41 11.54 -1.79
CA ARG A 39 5.74 11.88 -3.18
C ARG A 39 6.51 13.20 -3.27
N SER A 40 6.09 14.21 -2.51
CA SER A 40 6.73 15.54 -2.49
C SER A 40 8.13 15.50 -1.86
N HIS A 41 8.34 14.61 -0.88
CA HIS A 41 9.62 14.43 -0.20
C HIS A 41 10.33 13.13 -0.63
N ARG A 42 10.08 12.64 -1.85
CA ARG A 42 10.62 11.38 -2.39
C ARG A 42 12.13 11.27 -2.23
N ALA A 43 12.84 12.39 -2.33
CA ALA A 43 14.29 12.48 -2.17
C ALA A 43 14.80 12.00 -0.79
N LEU A 44 13.96 12.02 0.25
CA LEU A 44 14.30 11.50 1.57
C LEU A 44 14.21 9.97 1.67
N PHE A 45 13.44 9.34 0.78
CA PHE A 45 13.24 7.89 0.72
C PHE A 45 14.28 7.23 -0.18
N THR A 46 15.55 7.44 0.17
CA THR A 46 16.68 6.74 -0.45
C THR A 46 16.71 5.29 0.01
N ARG A 47 17.35 4.43 -0.78
CA ARG A 47 17.59 3.03 -0.42
C ARG A 47 18.32 2.91 0.93
N GLU A 48 19.33 3.75 1.14
CA GLU A 48 20.06 3.79 2.41
C GLU A 48 19.15 4.09 3.59
N ASN A 49 18.34 5.14 3.51
CA ASN A 49 17.42 5.49 4.58
C ASN A 49 16.37 4.40 4.79
N TYR A 50 15.86 3.78 3.73
CA TYR A 50 14.89 2.69 3.84
C TYR A 50 15.48 1.46 4.55
N ILE A 51 16.71 1.05 4.21
CA ILE A 51 17.31 -0.14 4.78
C ILE A 51 17.83 0.13 6.18
N ALA A 52 18.62 1.20 6.38
CA ALA A 52 19.39 1.40 7.61
C ALA A 52 18.64 2.17 8.72
N HIS A 53 17.35 2.50 8.54
CA HIS A 53 16.58 3.31 9.50
C HIS A 53 16.57 2.77 10.94
N ASP A 54 16.62 1.45 11.11
CA ASP A 54 16.60 0.73 12.39
C ASP A 54 17.95 0.04 12.70
N GLY A 55 19.02 0.49 12.04
CA GLY A 55 20.37 -0.02 12.25
C GLY A 55 20.70 -1.31 11.50
N LEU A 56 19.86 -1.73 10.55
CA LEU A 56 20.22 -2.83 9.64
C LEU A 56 21.45 -2.48 8.79
N PRO A 57 22.30 -3.46 8.48
CA PRO A 57 23.45 -3.23 7.62
C PRO A 57 22.99 -2.97 6.19
N TYR A 58 23.35 -1.83 5.57
CA TYR A 58 23.05 -1.60 4.15
C TYR A 58 23.61 -2.71 3.24
N ASP A 59 24.86 -3.10 3.50
CA ASP A 59 25.53 -4.23 2.84
C ASP A 59 25.52 -5.45 3.77
N PRO A 60 24.70 -6.47 3.47
CA PRO A 60 24.57 -7.66 4.32
C PRO A 60 25.71 -8.66 4.15
N ALA A 61 26.65 -8.48 3.20
CA ALA A 61 27.65 -9.50 2.89
C ALA A 61 28.58 -9.81 4.07
N LEU A 62 29.12 -8.78 4.73
CA LEU A 62 30.04 -8.97 5.86
C LEU A 62 29.38 -9.62 7.08
N PRO A 63 28.21 -9.14 7.58
CA PRO A 63 27.58 -9.79 8.72
C PRO A 63 27.06 -11.19 8.41
N LYS A 64 26.66 -11.46 7.15
CA LYS A 64 26.30 -12.80 6.66
C LYS A 64 27.48 -13.76 6.68
N GLN A 65 28.62 -13.36 6.12
CA GLN A 65 29.83 -14.18 6.13
C GLN A 65 30.27 -14.49 7.56
N ALA A 66 30.36 -13.47 8.42
CA ALA A 66 30.73 -13.65 9.83
C ALA A 66 29.75 -14.55 10.59
N HIS A 67 28.47 -14.57 10.21
CA HIS A 67 27.50 -15.51 10.75
C HIS A 67 27.80 -16.95 10.31
N PHE A 68 28.02 -17.19 9.01
CA PHE A 68 28.33 -18.53 8.51
C PHE A 68 29.67 -19.07 9.02
N ASP A 69 30.71 -18.23 9.11
CA ASP A 69 32.01 -18.63 9.67
C ASP A 69 31.85 -19.11 11.13
N ARG A 70 31.04 -18.39 11.91
CA ARG A 70 30.69 -18.80 13.28
C ARG A 70 29.99 -20.16 13.31
N ILE A 71 29.03 -20.40 12.43
CA ILE A 71 28.32 -21.68 12.37
C ILE A 71 29.26 -22.82 11.96
N ILE A 72 30.09 -22.62 10.94
CA ILE A 72 31.07 -23.62 10.47
C ILE A 72 32.07 -23.94 11.58
N SER A 73 32.55 -22.94 12.32
CA SER A 73 33.50 -23.13 13.42
C SER A 73 32.94 -23.97 14.59
N ARG A 74 31.61 -24.09 14.73
CA ARG A 74 30.98 -24.94 15.75
C ARG A 74 31.01 -26.44 15.41
N GLY A 75 31.49 -26.80 14.22
CA GLY A 75 31.64 -28.19 13.78
C GLY A 75 30.38 -28.78 13.11
N SER A 76 30.48 -30.07 12.74
CA SER A 76 29.43 -30.80 12.03
C SER A 76 28.23 -31.11 12.93
N GLY A 77 27.04 -30.63 12.54
CA GLY A 77 25.79 -30.88 13.25
C GLY A 77 24.65 -30.02 12.69
N VAL A 78 23.41 -30.35 13.03
CA VAL A 78 22.25 -29.49 12.74
C VAL A 78 22.21 -28.38 13.78
N HIS A 79 22.36 -27.14 13.35
CA HIS A 79 22.29 -25.95 14.20
C HIS A 79 20.98 -25.21 13.92
N THR A 80 20.21 -24.94 14.98
CA THR A 80 19.01 -24.10 14.92
C THR A 80 19.27 -22.84 15.73
N GLU A 81 19.13 -21.68 15.12
CA GLU A 81 19.23 -20.41 15.85
C GLU A 81 18.24 -19.37 15.31
N TRP A 82 17.85 -18.47 16.21
CA TRP A 82 17.06 -17.30 15.87
C TRP A 82 17.97 -16.27 15.21
N LEU A 83 17.57 -15.81 14.02
CA LEU A 83 18.27 -14.71 13.36
C LEU A 83 17.82 -13.38 13.96
N GLU A 84 18.78 -12.46 14.09
CA GLU A 84 18.50 -11.09 14.45
C GLU A 84 17.63 -10.45 13.36
N THR A 85 16.59 -9.74 13.76
CA THR A 85 15.67 -9.05 12.84
C THR A 85 15.97 -7.56 12.73
N THR A 86 16.75 -7.00 13.65
CA THR A 86 17.15 -5.59 13.72
C THR A 86 18.63 -5.47 14.11
N GLY A 87 19.22 -4.29 13.92
CA GLY A 87 20.62 -4.02 14.28
C GLY A 87 21.66 -4.56 13.28
N PRO A 88 22.96 -4.37 13.59
CA PRO A 88 24.03 -4.48 12.59
C PRO A 88 24.33 -5.91 12.13
N ARG A 89 23.81 -6.94 12.79
CA ARG A 89 24.02 -8.36 12.42
C ARG A 89 22.83 -8.98 11.71
N ALA A 90 21.71 -8.27 11.59
CA ALA A 90 20.49 -8.73 10.92
C ALA A 90 20.62 -8.69 9.38
N TRP A 91 21.58 -9.44 8.86
CA TRP A 91 21.87 -9.52 7.43
C TRP A 91 20.69 -10.06 6.61
N SER A 92 19.93 -11.01 7.15
CA SER A 92 18.80 -11.63 6.45
C SER A 92 17.65 -10.64 6.24
N THR A 93 17.34 -9.82 7.25
CA THR A 93 16.36 -8.74 7.12
C THR A 93 16.83 -7.69 6.11
N SER A 94 18.12 -7.34 6.12
CA SER A 94 18.68 -6.41 5.15
C SER A 94 18.60 -6.94 3.71
N GLU A 95 18.87 -8.22 3.46
CA GLU A 95 18.69 -8.82 2.13
C GLU A 95 17.24 -8.72 1.66
N LEU A 96 16.29 -9.01 2.55
CA LEU A 96 14.86 -8.88 2.25
C LEU A 96 14.45 -7.42 1.99
N ALA A 97 14.97 -6.48 2.77
CA ALA A 97 14.71 -5.05 2.59
C ALA A 97 15.26 -4.54 1.25
N ASN A 98 16.49 -4.93 0.90
CA ASN A 98 17.10 -4.63 -0.40
C ASN A 98 16.25 -5.17 -1.56
N ALA A 99 15.85 -6.45 -1.50
CA ALA A 99 15.04 -7.08 -2.54
C ALA A 99 13.66 -6.43 -2.69
N LYS A 100 13.05 -5.98 -1.59
CA LYS A 100 11.81 -5.19 -1.63
C LYS A 100 12.03 -3.83 -2.27
N PHE A 101 13.12 -3.14 -1.91
CA PHE A 101 13.42 -1.82 -2.46
C PHE A 101 13.77 -1.88 -3.95
N ASP A 102 14.38 -2.97 -4.43
CA ASP A 102 14.60 -3.20 -5.86
C ASP A 102 13.29 -3.13 -6.67
N GLN A 103 12.17 -3.60 -6.11
CA GLN A 103 10.86 -3.49 -6.75
C GLN A 103 10.35 -2.04 -6.81
N LEU A 104 10.70 -1.24 -5.81
CA LEU A 104 10.32 0.16 -5.69
C LEU A 104 11.16 1.08 -6.60
N SER A 105 12.46 0.82 -6.70
CA SER A 105 13.41 1.59 -7.52
C SER A 105 13.54 1.06 -8.95
N ALA A 106 13.11 -0.18 -9.20
CA ALA A 106 13.39 -0.98 -10.40
C ALA A 106 14.88 -1.08 -10.74
N VAL A 107 15.74 -1.05 -9.73
CA VAL A 107 17.19 -1.25 -9.84
C VAL A 107 17.50 -2.67 -9.38
N GLY A 108 18.15 -3.45 -10.24
CA GLY A 108 18.56 -4.83 -9.93
C GLY A 108 19.75 -4.89 -8.96
N PRO A 109 20.05 -6.09 -8.42
CA PRO A 109 21.11 -6.29 -7.43
C PRO A 109 22.49 -5.77 -7.85
N GLU A 110 22.81 -5.88 -9.13
CA GLU A 110 24.12 -5.57 -9.70
C GLU A 110 24.41 -4.05 -9.76
N ALA A 111 23.35 -3.23 -9.77
CA ALA A 111 23.44 -1.78 -10.02
C ALA A 111 22.94 -0.93 -8.84
N ARG A 112 22.76 -1.54 -7.65
CA ARG A 112 22.23 -0.86 -6.47
C ARG A 112 23.11 0.31 -6.05
N SER A 113 22.49 1.44 -5.75
CA SER A 113 23.13 2.58 -5.13
C SER A 113 22.39 3.03 -3.87
N ARG A 114 23.13 3.58 -2.90
CA ARG A 114 22.58 4.14 -1.66
C ARG A 114 21.54 5.23 -1.94
N GLY A 115 21.75 5.98 -3.02
CA GLY A 115 20.87 7.06 -3.47
C GLY A 115 19.72 6.63 -4.36
N ASP A 116 19.47 5.32 -4.56
CA ASP A 116 18.31 4.88 -5.34
C ASP A 116 17.01 5.38 -4.71
N LEU A 117 16.06 5.80 -5.55
CA LEU A 117 14.80 6.40 -5.11
C LEU A 117 13.58 5.64 -5.65
N ILE A 118 12.47 5.62 -4.90
CA ILE A 118 11.19 4.97 -5.27
C ILE A 118 10.60 5.55 -6.55
N GLN A 119 10.46 4.79 -7.63
CA GLN A 119 10.03 5.32 -8.93
C GLN A 119 8.68 6.05 -8.88
N ASN A 120 8.56 7.16 -9.63
CA ASN A 120 7.32 7.94 -9.71
C ASN A 120 6.11 7.10 -10.13
N ARG A 121 6.31 6.12 -11.03
CA ARG A 121 5.26 5.20 -11.45
C ARG A 121 4.59 4.45 -10.30
N ILE A 122 5.31 4.19 -9.19
CA ILE A 122 4.72 3.50 -8.04
C ILE A 122 3.63 4.36 -7.40
N PHE A 123 3.86 5.68 -7.30
CA PHE A 123 2.85 6.61 -6.82
C PHE A 123 1.68 6.72 -7.79
N ASP A 124 1.95 6.72 -9.09
CA ASP A 124 0.91 6.75 -10.12
C ASP A 124 0.07 5.44 -10.14
N ASP A 125 0.71 4.29 -9.92
CA ASP A 125 0.05 2.99 -9.80
C ASP A 125 -0.85 2.93 -8.56
N ILE A 126 -0.39 3.46 -7.42
CA ILE A 126 -1.19 3.58 -6.19
C ILE A 126 -2.37 4.52 -6.43
N GLU A 127 -2.14 5.68 -7.05
CA GLU A 127 -3.21 6.64 -7.36
C GLU A 127 -4.29 6.03 -8.26
N THR A 128 -3.86 5.28 -9.28
CA THR A 128 -4.76 4.57 -10.20
C THR A 128 -5.57 3.53 -9.42
N MET A 129 -4.92 2.70 -8.60
CA MET A 129 -5.59 1.69 -7.78
C MET A 129 -6.60 2.31 -6.81
N LEU A 130 -6.25 3.43 -6.18
CA LEU A 130 -7.15 4.16 -5.29
C LEU A 130 -8.34 4.70 -6.07
N THR A 131 -8.14 5.39 -7.18
CA THR A 131 -9.22 5.90 -8.04
C THR A 131 -10.16 4.79 -8.51
N GLU A 132 -9.61 3.67 -8.99
CA GLU A 132 -10.38 2.51 -9.46
C GLU A 132 -11.17 1.79 -8.35
N SER A 133 -10.80 1.97 -7.08
CA SER A 133 -11.52 1.40 -5.93
C SER A 133 -12.95 1.92 -5.83
N GLY A 134 -13.24 3.10 -6.38
CA GLY A 134 -14.56 3.73 -6.39
C GLY A 134 -14.89 4.51 -5.11
N TRP A 135 -13.88 4.94 -4.36
CA TRP A 135 -14.05 5.65 -3.08
C TRP A 135 -14.82 6.97 -3.23
N GLU A 136 -14.73 7.63 -4.39
CA GLU A 136 -15.45 8.88 -4.67
C GLU A 136 -16.96 8.70 -4.56
N ASN A 137 -17.48 7.58 -5.06
CA ASN A 137 -18.90 7.23 -4.95
C ASN A 137 -19.34 7.04 -3.49
N ILE A 138 -18.45 6.53 -2.63
CA ILE A 138 -18.70 6.38 -1.20
C ILE A 138 -18.77 7.75 -0.52
N VAL A 139 -17.85 8.65 -0.86
CA VAL A 139 -17.84 10.02 -0.32
C VAL A 139 -19.08 10.80 -0.78
N GLU A 140 -19.45 10.68 -2.05
CA GLU A 140 -20.66 11.29 -2.59
C GLU A 140 -21.92 10.77 -1.89
N PHE A 141 -22.02 9.45 -1.69
CA PHE A 141 -23.08 8.84 -0.89
C PHE A 141 -23.11 9.40 0.54
N GLY A 142 -21.95 9.48 1.21
CA GLY A 142 -21.85 10.05 2.55
C GLY A 142 -22.27 11.53 2.61
N ASN A 143 -21.91 12.33 1.61
CA ASN A 143 -22.34 13.72 1.54
C ASN A 143 -23.85 13.84 1.38
N LYS A 144 -24.45 13.04 0.49
CA LYS A 144 -25.89 13.06 0.19
C LYS A 144 -26.77 12.48 1.30
N PHE A 145 -26.31 11.41 1.97
CA PHE A 145 -27.15 10.63 2.89
C PHE A 145 -26.78 10.77 4.36
N ILE A 146 -25.54 11.18 4.70
CA ILE A 146 -25.05 11.25 6.08
C ILE A 146 -24.80 12.70 6.52
N ALA A 147 -24.12 13.50 5.70
CA ALA A 147 -23.78 14.88 6.05
C ALA A 147 -24.95 15.87 5.87
N HIS A 148 -25.81 15.63 4.88
CA HIS A 148 -27.05 16.38 4.68
C HIS A 148 -28.27 15.54 5.12
N ALA A 149 -28.57 15.53 6.42
CA ALA A 149 -29.90 15.13 6.90
C ALA A 149 -31.01 16.16 6.57
N ALA A 150 -30.81 17.04 5.58
CA ALA A 150 -31.70 18.16 5.29
C ALA A 150 -31.69 18.50 3.79
N ASP A 151 -32.43 17.74 2.98
CA ASP A 151 -33.50 18.26 2.12
C ASP A 151 -34.29 17.06 1.51
N ALA A 152 -35.62 17.14 1.46
CA ALA A 152 -36.44 16.11 0.81
C ALA A 152 -36.21 16.08 -0.72
N PHE A 153 -35.79 17.21 -1.29
CA PHE A 153 -35.62 17.41 -2.73
C PHE A 153 -34.39 16.72 -3.33
N SER A 154 -33.28 16.60 -2.58
CA SER A 154 -32.10 15.84 -3.03
C SER A 154 -32.33 14.33 -3.05
N ARG A 155 -33.38 13.84 -2.36
CA ARG A 155 -33.74 12.42 -2.31
C ARG A 155 -34.60 12.00 -3.49
N SER A 156 -35.38 12.92 -4.08
CA SER A 156 -36.33 12.60 -5.16
C SER A 156 -35.67 12.30 -6.51
N SER A 157 -34.48 12.83 -6.80
CA SER A 157 -33.77 12.54 -8.06
C SER A 157 -33.17 11.12 -8.14
N LEU A 158 -33.35 10.31 -7.09
CA LEU A 158 -32.90 8.91 -7.02
C LEU A 158 -34.07 7.92 -6.79
N ILE A 159 -35.30 8.42 -6.67
CA ILE A 159 -36.50 7.58 -6.50
C ILE A 159 -36.80 6.74 -7.76
N ASP A 160 -36.15 7.00 -8.89
CA ASP A 160 -36.10 6.13 -10.07
C ASP A 160 -35.17 4.90 -9.88
N GLY A 161 -35.38 4.14 -8.81
CA GLY A 161 -34.99 2.72 -8.75
C GLY A 161 -33.57 2.38 -8.27
N GLN A 162 -32.75 3.35 -7.82
CA GLN A 162 -31.44 3.06 -7.21
C GLN A 162 -31.40 3.41 -5.71
N ASN A 163 -32.33 2.86 -4.95
CA ASN A 163 -32.35 2.99 -3.49
C ASN A 163 -31.40 1.98 -2.84
N GLY A 164 -30.09 2.26 -2.83
CA GLY A 164 -29.18 1.53 -1.96
C GLY A 164 -27.70 1.75 -2.24
N PHE A 165 -26.95 2.01 -1.18
CA PHE A 165 -25.51 1.82 -1.20
C PHE A 165 -25.21 0.32 -1.25
N SER A 166 -24.69 -0.17 -2.37
CA SER A 166 -24.38 -1.59 -2.54
C SER A 166 -23.18 -1.99 -1.68
N LEU A 167 -23.33 -3.09 -0.94
CA LEU A 167 -22.22 -3.71 -0.20
C LEU A 167 -21.10 -4.17 -1.14
N ASP A 168 -21.40 -4.41 -2.42
CA ASP A 168 -20.37 -4.69 -3.39
C ASP A 168 -19.48 -3.46 -3.65
N THR A 169 -20.05 -2.25 -3.67
CA THR A 169 -19.29 -1.00 -3.76
C THR A 169 -18.36 -0.83 -2.56
N LEU A 170 -18.87 -1.07 -1.36
CA LEU A 170 -18.07 -1.03 -0.13
C LEU A 170 -16.95 -2.07 -0.16
N ALA A 171 -17.28 -3.32 -0.51
CA ALA A 171 -16.32 -4.40 -0.62
C ALA A 171 -15.27 -4.14 -1.71
N LYS A 172 -15.64 -3.52 -2.83
CA LYS A 172 -14.72 -3.10 -3.89
C LYS A 172 -13.73 -2.06 -3.37
N CYS A 173 -14.20 -1.06 -2.64
CA CYS A 173 -13.34 -0.06 -2.00
C CYS A 173 -12.36 -0.70 -1.00
N HIS A 174 -12.84 -1.55 -0.09
CA HIS A 174 -11.96 -2.25 0.85
C HIS A 174 -10.92 -3.11 0.14
N ARG A 175 -11.29 -3.81 -0.95
CA ARG A 175 -10.32 -4.58 -1.75
C ARG A 175 -9.27 -3.69 -2.41
N GLY A 176 -9.66 -2.51 -2.89
CA GLY A 176 -8.74 -1.50 -3.44
C GLY A 176 -7.74 -1.02 -2.38
N PHE A 177 -8.21 -0.67 -1.19
CA PHE A 177 -7.34 -0.26 -0.08
C PHE A 177 -6.43 -1.38 0.43
N ALA A 178 -6.94 -2.61 0.52
CA ALA A 178 -6.17 -3.77 0.96
C ALA A 178 -5.19 -4.30 -0.12
N GLY A 179 -5.11 -3.66 -1.29
CA GLY A 179 -4.24 -4.09 -2.38
C GLY A 179 -4.57 -5.49 -2.94
N GLN A 180 -5.79 -5.99 -2.69
CA GLN A 180 -6.23 -7.29 -3.18
C GLN A 180 -6.56 -7.19 -4.67
N ARG A 181 -5.53 -7.25 -5.52
CA ARG A 181 -5.70 -7.45 -6.96
C ARG A 181 -6.46 -8.76 -7.18
N ARG A 182 -7.70 -8.67 -7.67
CA ARG A 182 -8.30 -9.77 -8.43
C ARG A 182 -7.37 -10.02 -9.63
N ARG A 183 -6.53 -11.05 -9.57
CA ARG A 183 -5.89 -11.62 -10.77
C ARG A 183 -7.01 -12.20 -11.65
N TYR A 184 -7.68 -11.36 -12.44
CA TYR A 184 -8.58 -11.81 -13.50
C TYR A 184 -8.04 -11.38 -14.85
N LYS A 185 -7.31 -12.29 -15.50
CA LYS A 185 -7.67 -12.75 -16.85
C LYS A 185 -6.98 -14.08 -17.16
N VAL A 186 -7.80 -15.12 -17.20
CA VAL A 186 -7.53 -16.36 -17.91
C VAL A 186 -7.20 -15.98 -19.36
N ARG A 187 -5.99 -16.28 -19.83
CA ARG A 187 -5.72 -16.38 -21.27
C ARG A 187 -6.29 -17.72 -21.73
N SER A 188 -7.53 -17.73 -22.22
CA SER A 188 -8.02 -18.85 -23.03
C SER A 188 -7.36 -18.74 -24.40
N CYS A 189 -6.19 -19.36 -24.54
CA CYS A 189 -5.53 -19.60 -25.82
C CYS A 189 -6.10 -20.90 -26.41
N GLY A 190 -6.50 -20.86 -27.68
CA GLY A 190 -6.70 -22.06 -28.51
C GLY A 190 -8.15 -22.37 -28.88
N LYS A 191 -8.70 -21.67 -29.88
CA LYS A 191 -9.63 -22.32 -30.82
C LYS A 191 -8.79 -23.23 -31.71
N VAL A 192 -8.86 -24.54 -31.49
CA VAL A 192 -8.45 -25.54 -32.48
C VAL A 192 -9.47 -25.49 -33.61
N ARG A 193 -9.05 -25.04 -34.79
CA ARG A 193 -9.79 -25.27 -36.04
C ARG A 193 -9.36 -26.65 -36.54
N THR A 194 -10.32 -27.55 -36.59
CA THR A 194 -10.31 -28.78 -37.38
C THR A 194 -10.20 -28.42 -38.86
N ALA A 195 -9.23 -29.04 -39.54
CA ALA A 195 -9.27 -29.38 -40.94
C ALA A 195 -8.76 -30.82 -41.05
#